data_AF-A0A7R7VTB6-F1
#
_entry.id   AF-A0A7R7VTB6-F1
#
_cell.length_a   1.000
_cell.length_b   1.000
_cell.length_c   1.000
_cell.angle_alpha   90.00
_cell.angle_beta   90.00
_cell.angle_gamma   90.00
#
_symmetry.space_group_name_H-M   'P 1'
#
loop_
_entity.id
_entity.type
_entity.pdbx_description
1 polymer ?
#
loop_
_entity_poly.entity_id
_entity_poly.type
_entity_poly.pdbx_seq_one_letter_code
_entity_poly.pdbx_strand_id
1 'polypeptide(L)'
;MLEALTALTGRAPKAGAYVDENRFASIWLRVTPPEAADDSFWPILGYTLGALANIRIPVITGLEKLKPNKDGFKAFSAAFATSSSAPMFHMVNLTPEAPTLEAVCPKGIVLEAIDVDWKALDAIWDEFNHGSEP
;
A
#
# COMPACT_ATOMS: atom_id res chain seq x y z
N MET A 1 -15.06 -10.75 12.10
CA MET A 1 -15.51 -11.96 12.83
C MET A 1 -14.50 -13.12 12.77
N LEU A 2 -13.51 -13.12 11.86
CA LEU A 2 -12.47 -14.16 11.80
C LEU A 2 -11.41 -14.02 12.92
N GLU A 3 -10.99 -12.80 13.24
CA GLU A 3 -9.91 -12.54 14.22
C GLU A 3 -10.27 -13.03 15.62
N ALA A 4 -11.54 -12.89 16.03
CA ALA A 4 -12.04 -13.40 17.31
C ALA A 4 -11.95 -14.93 17.40
N LEU A 5 -12.22 -15.65 16.31
CA LEU A 5 -12.10 -17.11 16.26
C LEU A 5 -10.63 -17.54 16.27
N THR A 6 -9.76 -16.82 15.56
CA THR A 6 -8.31 -17.02 15.63
C THR A 6 -7.79 -16.83 17.06
N ALA A 7 -8.25 -15.79 17.75
CA ALA A 7 -7.86 -15.53 19.14
C ALA A 7 -8.35 -16.62 20.09
N LEU A 8 -9.59 -17.11 19.92
CA LEU A 8 -10.16 -18.15 20.78
C LEU A 8 -9.53 -19.53 20.57
N THR A 9 -9.23 -19.87 19.32
CA THR A 9 -8.74 -21.22 18.95
C THR A 9 -7.23 -21.31 18.86
N GLY A 10 -6.53 -20.17 18.84
CA GLY A 10 -5.09 -20.10 18.57
C GLY A 10 -4.70 -20.53 17.15
N ARG A 11 -5.65 -20.55 16.20
CA ARG A 11 -5.45 -21.05 14.84
C ARG A 11 -5.98 -20.06 13.81
N ALA A 12 -5.13 -19.64 12.88
CA ALA A 12 -5.55 -18.91 11.69
C ALA A 12 -6.08 -19.91 10.63
N PRO A 13 -7.11 -19.55 9.84
CA PRO A 13 -7.51 -20.39 8.72
C PRO A 13 -6.38 -20.43 7.68
N LYS A 14 -6.24 -21.57 7.01
CA LYS A 14 -5.33 -21.71 5.87
C LYS A 14 -5.96 -21.11 4.60
N ALA A 15 -6.17 -19.78 4.61
CA ALA A 15 -6.85 -19.04 3.55
C ALA A 15 -6.35 -17.59 3.47
N GLY A 16 -6.65 -16.91 2.35
CA GLY A 16 -6.27 -15.51 2.13
C GLY A 16 -4.76 -15.30 2.31
N ALA A 17 -4.38 -14.15 2.88
CA ALA A 17 -2.98 -13.79 3.11
C ALA A 17 -2.25 -14.68 4.15
N TYR A 18 -2.94 -15.59 4.84
CA TYR A 18 -2.25 -16.59 5.69
C TYR A 18 -1.58 -17.72 4.88
N VAL A 19 -1.81 -17.76 3.57
CA VAL A 19 -1.15 -18.66 2.62
C VAL A 19 -0.16 -17.82 1.81
N ASP A 20 1.12 -18.19 1.82
CA ASP A 20 2.19 -17.37 1.25
C ASP A 20 2.00 -17.15 -0.27
N GLU A 21 1.48 -18.14 -0.98
CA GLU A 21 1.18 -18.04 -2.42
C GLU A 21 0.08 -17.01 -2.73
N ASN A 22 -0.77 -16.66 -1.75
CA ASN A 22 -1.81 -15.64 -1.91
C ASN A 22 -1.31 -14.23 -1.58
N ARG A 23 -0.05 -14.07 -1.15
CA ARG A 23 0.55 -12.76 -0.84
C ARG A 23 1.15 -12.07 -2.06
N PHE A 24 1.22 -12.74 -3.21
CA PHE A 24 1.76 -12.13 -4.42
C PHE A 24 0.96 -10.88 -4.82
N ALA A 25 1.68 -9.88 -5.31
CA ALA A 25 1.09 -8.67 -5.83
C ALA A 25 0.23 -8.98 -7.06
N SER A 26 -0.87 -8.24 -7.18
CA SER A 26 -1.81 -8.33 -8.32
C SER A 26 -1.96 -7.01 -9.07
N ILE A 27 -1.32 -5.94 -8.58
CA ILE A 27 -1.23 -4.63 -9.23
C ILE A 27 0.13 -4.00 -8.93
N TRP A 28 0.68 -3.26 -9.88
CA TRP A 28 1.93 -2.51 -9.74
C TRP A 28 1.66 -1.01 -9.74
N LEU A 29 1.99 -0.33 -8.64
CA LEU A 29 1.87 1.12 -8.49
C LEU A 29 3.26 1.76 -8.57
N ARG A 30 3.48 2.56 -9.61
CA ARG A 30 4.76 3.24 -9.89
C ARG A 30 4.67 4.68 -9.44
N VAL A 31 5.25 4.99 -8.28
CA VAL A 31 5.14 6.30 -7.66
C VAL A 31 6.30 7.19 -8.09
N THR A 32 5.98 8.39 -8.55
CA THR A 32 6.98 9.45 -8.73
C THR A 32 6.81 10.47 -7.61
N PRO A 33 7.63 10.43 -6.56
CA PRO A 33 7.50 11.36 -5.44
C PRO A 33 7.95 12.78 -5.81
N PRO A 34 7.52 13.81 -5.05
CA PRO A 34 8.03 15.17 -5.21
C PRO A 34 9.51 15.25 -4.78
N GLU A 35 10.22 16.27 -5.26
CA GLU A 35 11.63 16.51 -4.88
C GLU A 35 11.80 16.82 -3.38
N ALA A 36 10.79 17.45 -2.78
CA ALA A 36 10.71 17.73 -1.35
C ALA A 36 9.41 17.15 -0.79
N ALA A 37 9.51 16.00 -0.16
CA ALA A 37 8.41 15.40 0.61
C ALA A 37 8.62 15.72 2.10
N ASP A 38 7.59 16.25 2.75
CA ASP A 38 7.53 16.37 4.21
C ASP A 38 6.76 15.20 4.83
N ASP A 39 6.52 15.24 6.15
CA ASP A 39 5.82 14.16 6.84
C ASP A 39 4.35 14.02 6.42
N SER A 40 3.74 15.05 5.81
CA SER A 40 2.35 15.00 5.31
C SER A 40 2.21 14.17 4.03
N PHE A 41 3.30 13.97 3.29
CA PHE A 41 3.31 13.17 2.07
C PHE A 41 2.85 11.71 2.30
N TRP A 42 3.32 11.08 3.38
CA TRP A 42 3.09 9.66 3.64
C TRP A 42 1.62 9.26 3.85
N PRO A 43 0.82 9.94 4.69
CA PRO A 43 -0.59 9.60 4.84
C PRO A 43 -1.39 9.80 3.55
N ILE A 44 -1.12 10.86 2.78
CA ILE A 44 -1.83 11.14 1.53
C ILE A 44 -1.47 10.12 0.45
N LEU A 45 -0.20 9.75 0.36
CA LEU A 45 0.23 8.67 -0.51
C LEU A 45 -0.46 7.36 -0.10
N GLY A 46 -0.47 7.02 1.20
CA GLY A 46 -1.12 5.82 1.72
C GLY A 46 -2.61 5.76 1.35
N TYR A 47 -3.33 6.85 1.57
CA TYR A 47 -4.73 6.98 1.21
C TYR A 47 -4.97 6.79 -0.29
N THR A 48 -4.16 7.44 -1.13
CA THR A 48 -4.31 7.39 -2.58
C THR A 48 -4.02 5.99 -3.12
N LEU A 49 -2.88 5.41 -2.72
CA LEU A 49 -2.51 4.08 -3.18
C LEU A 49 -3.49 3.02 -2.65
N GLY A 50 -4.06 3.23 -1.48
CA GLY A 50 -5.10 2.34 -0.95
C GLY A 50 -6.38 2.38 -1.79
N ALA A 51 -6.84 3.57 -2.17
CA ALA A 51 -7.99 3.72 -3.07
C ALA A 51 -7.75 3.03 -4.44
N LEU A 52 -6.55 3.18 -5.01
CA LEU A 52 -6.17 2.53 -6.28
C LEU A 52 -6.05 1.00 -6.16
N ALA A 53 -5.51 0.52 -5.03
CA ALA A 53 -5.38 -0.91 -4.75
C ALA A 53 -6.73 -1.59 -4.57
N ASN A 54 -7.69 -0.91 -3.91
CA ASN A 54 -9.01 -1.40 -3.58
C ASN A 54 -8.94 -2.73 -2.78
N ILE A 55 -9.20 -3.88 -3.40
CA ILE A 55 -9.07 -5.21 -2.77
C ILE A 55 -7.76 -5.94 -3.12
N ARG A 56 -6.96 -5.40 -4.04
CA ARG A 56 -5.77 -6.05 -4.60
C ARG A 56 -4.54 -5.76 -3.76
N ILE A 57 -3.65 -6.73 -3.61
CA ILE A 57 -2.33 -6.51 -2.98
C ILE A 57 -1.45 -5.76 -3.98
N PRO A 58 -1.03 -4.51 -3.70
CA PRO A 58 -0.15 -3.77 -4.59
C PRO A 58 1.33 -4.06 -4.30
N VAL A 59 2.14 -4.01 -5.36
CA VAL A 59 3.58 -3.73 -5.25
C VAL A 59 3.85 -2.28 -5.63
N ILE A 60 4.61 -1.57 -4.79
CA ILE A 60 4.88 -0.15 -4.88
C ILE A 60 6.37 0.04 -5.13
N THR A 61 6.67 0.82 -6.17
CA THR A 61 8.04 1.19 -6.57
C THR A 61 8.19 2.69 -6.70
N GLY A 62 9.43 3.19 -6.65
CA GLY A 62 9.77 4.61 -6.78
C GLY A 62 9.96 5.34 -5.44
N LEU A 63 9.77 4.65 -4.32
CA LEU A 63 9.96 5.17 -2.96
C LEU A 63 11.26 4.70 -2.29
N GLU A 64 12.04 3.86 -2.96
CA GLU A 64 13.20 3.15 -2.40
C GLU A 64 14.29 4.11 -1.89
N LYS A 65 14.36 5.30 -2.49
CA LYS A 65 15.32 6.36 -2.15
C LYS A 65 14.87 7.24 -0.98
N LEU A 66 13.56 7.36 -0.76
CA LEU A 66 13.00 8.25 0.27
C LEU A 66 13.17 7.72 1.69
N LYS A 67 13.29 6.39 1.85
CA LYS A 67 13.47 5.68 3.14
C LYS A 67 12.64 6.31 4.27
N PRO A 68 11.31 6.09 4.30
CA PRO A 68 10.45 6.66 5.33
C PRO A 68 11.01 6.39 6.73
N ASN A 69 10.99 7.42 7.58
CA ASN A 69 11.18 7.21 9.01
C ASN A 69 10.02 6.34 9.56
N LYS A 70 10.15 5.88 10.81
CA LYS A 70 9.14 4.98 11.41
C LYS A 70 7.74 5.59 11.43
N ASP A 71 7.63 6.89 11.61
CA ASP A 71 6.33 7.56 11.74
C ASP A 71 5.69 7.80 10.38
N GLY A 72 6.47 8.16 9.35
CA GLY A 72 6.03 8.19 7.96
C GLY A 72 5.54 6.82 7.48
N PHE A 73 6.26 5.74 7.79
CA PHE A 73 5.82 4.39 7.42
C PHE A 73 4.52 3.97 8.13
N LYS A 74 4.35 4.35 9.41
CA LYS A 74 3.09 4.13 10.13
C LYS A 74 1.95 4.96 9.56
N ALA A 75 2.19 6.23 9.26
CA ALA A 75 1.19 7.15 8.72
C ALA A 75 0.68 6.65 7.36
N PHE A 76 1.60 6.25 6.48
CA PHE A 76 1.27 5.57 5.23
C PHE A 76 0.41 4.33 5.47
N SER A 77 0.87 3.43 6.35
CA SER A 77 0.20 2.14 6.58
C SER A 77 -1.21 2.32 7.13
N ALA A 78 -1.40 3.26 8.04
CA ALA A 78 -2.71 3.60 8.60
C ALA A 78 -3.66 4.11 7.50
N ALA A 79 -3.22 5.07 6.70
CA ALA A 79 -4.04 5.64 5.64
C ALA A 79 -4.38 4.63 4.53
N PHE A 80 -3.43 3.76 4.18
CA PHE A 80 -3.65 2.66 3.23
C PHE A 80 -4.71 1.67 3.75
N ALA A 81 -4.63 1.28 5.02
CA ALA A 81 -5.61 0.37 5.62
C ALA A 81 -7.00 1.00 5.75
N THR A 82 -7.11 2.32 5.84
CA THR A 82 -8.40 3.02 5.87
C THR A 82 -9.08 3.09 4.50
N SER A 83 -8.30 3.25 3.43
CA SER A 83 -8.81 3.49 2.07
C SER A 83 -8.89 2.23 1.21
N SER A 84 -8.25 1.14 1.62
CA SER A 84 -8.26 -0.14 0.92
C SER A 84 -8.87 -1.25 1.76
N SER A 85 -9.31 -2.30 1.09
CA SER A 85 -9.63 -3.61 1.67
C SER A 85 -8.52 -4.63 1.40
N ALA A 86 -7.36 -4.18 0.90
CA ALA A 86 -6.22 -5.04 0.64
C ALA A 86 -5.61 -5.50 1.97
N PRO A 87 -5.33 -6.81 2.14
CA PRO A 87 -4.83 -7.33 3.41
C PRO A 87 -3.38 -6.89 3.71
N MET A 88 -2.65 -6.44 2.69
CA MET A 88 -1.26 -6.01 2.78
C MET A 88 -0.84 -5.23 1.53
N PHE A 89 0.37 -4.66 1.59
CA PHE A 89 1.06 -4.03 0.47
C PHE A 89 2.54 -4.41 0.49
N HIS A 90 3.18 -4.31 -0.66
CA HIS A 90 4.62 -4.49 -0.83
C HIS A 90 5.26 -3.17 -1.25
N MET A 91 6.25 -2.69 -0.51
CA MET A 91 7.11 -1.60 -0.95
C MET A 91 8.51 -2.17 -1.22
N VAL A 92 8.96 -2.05 -2.46
CA VAL A 92 10.26 -2.62 -2.85
C VAL A 92 11.37 -2.03 -1.99
N ASN A 93 12.22 -2.90 -1.44
CA ASN A 93 13.34 -2.59 -0.55
C ASN A 93 12.97 -1.84 0.75
N LEU A 94 11.68 -1.79 1.12
CA LEU A 94 11.18 -1.17 2.35
C LEU A 94 10.36 -2.15 3.21
N THR A 95 9.58 -3.02 2.58
CA THR A 95 8.88 -4.12 3.27
C THR A 95 9.71 -5.41 3.23
N PRO A 96 9.72 -6.22 4.30
CA PRO A 96 10.52 -7.46 4.37
C PRO A 96 10.24 -8.47 3.25
N GLU A 97 8.98 -8.60 2.82
CA GLU A 97 8.58 -9.55 1.77
C GLU A 97 9.03 -9.11 0.37
N ALA A 98 9.37 -7.84 0.18
CA ALA A 98 9.71 -7.26 -1.12
C ALA A 98 11.15 -6.73 -1.18
N PRO A 99 12.19 -7.58 -1.01
CA PRO A 99 13.57 -7.14 -1.23
C PRO A 99 13.78 -6.70 -2.68
N THR A 100 13.04 -7.30 -3.63
CA THR A 100 12.98 -6.90 -5.04
C THR A 100 11.54 -7.00 -5.56
N LEU A 101 11.27 -6.41 -6.73
CA LEU A 101 9.97 -6.50 -7.41
C LEU A 101 9.62 -7.96 -7.74
N GLU A 102 10.60 -8.73 -8.21
CA GLU A 102 10.43 -10.12 -8.64
C GLU A 102 10.11 -11.07 -7.48
N ALA A 103 10.50 -10.72 -6.25
CA ALA A 103 10.23 -11.53 -5.06
C ALA A 103 8.72 -11.64 -4.75
N VAL A 104 7.94 -10.62 -5.11
CA VAL A 104 6.52 -10.50 -4.79
C VAL A 104 5.63 -10.55 -6.03
N CYS A 105 6.21 -10.63 -7.23
CA CYS A 105 5.45 -10.79 -8.46
C CYS A 105 5.25 -12.27 -8.80
N PRO A 106 4.04 -12.69 -9.20
CA PRO A 106 3.81 -14.04 -9.65
C PRO A 106 4.56 -14.30 -10.97
N LYS A 107 5.23 -15.45 -11.07
CA LYS A 107 6.03 -15.82 -12.24
C LYS A 107 5.16 -15.95 -13.49
N GLY A 108 5.55 -15.27 -14.56
CA GLY A 108 4.88 -15.35 -15.86
C GLY A 108 3.58 -14.55 -15.97
N ILE A 109 3.26 -13.73 -14.97
CA ILE A 109 2.10 -12.83 -14.98
C ILE A 109 2.60 -11.39 -15.12
N VAL A 110 2.02 -10.67 -16.08
CA VAL A 110 2.23 -9.22 -16.21
C VAL A 110 1.19 -8.52 -15.34
N LEU A 111 1.65 -7.76 -14.34
CA LEU A 111 0.76 -6.97 -13.50
C LEU A 111 0.25 -5.75 -14.26
N GLU A 112 -1.00 -5.37 -14.00
CA GLU A 112 -1.50 -4.06 -14.38
C GLU A 112 -0.64 -2.99 -13.68
N ALA A 113 -0.05 -2.08 -14.46
CA ALA A 113 0.80 -1.02 -13.95
C ALA A 113 0.08 0.33 -14.01
N ILE A 114 0.04 1.05 -12.89
CA ILE A 114 -0.51 2.40 -12.80
C ILE A 114 0.61 3.35 -12.37
N ASP A 115 0.82 4.39 -13.17
CA ASP A 115 1.71 5.49 -12.82
C ASP A 115 0.99 6.46 -11.90
N VAL A 116 1.62 6.76 -10.76
CA VAL A 116 1.11 7.68 -9.76
C VAL A 116 2.09 8.84 -9.66
N ASP A 117 1.76 9.93 -10.35
CA ASP A 117 2.48 11.20 -10.22
C ASP A 117 1.98 11.94 -8.99
N TRP A 118 2.88 12.51 -8.20
CA TRP A 118 2.53 13.32 -7.05
C TRP A 118 1.67 14.53 -7.42
N LYS A 119 1.81 15.06 -8.64
CA LYS A 119 0.96 16.17 -9.12
C LYS A 119 -0.50 15.77 -9.30
N ALA A 120 -0.77 14.48 -9.52
CA ALA A 120 -2.13 13.96 -9.53
C ALA A 120 -2.73 13.84 -8.11
N LEU A 121 -1.89 13.92 -7.06
CA LEU A 121 -2.31 13.91 -5.66
C LEU A 121 -2.87 15.27 -5.21
N ASP A 122 -2.63 16.36 -5.94
CA ASP A 122 -3.15 17.69 -5.59
C ASP A 122 -4.69 17.68 -5.48
N ALA A 123 -5.38 16.94 -6.36
CA ALA A 123 -6.83 16.81 -6.30
C ALA A 123 -7.32 16.09 -5.02
N ILE A 124 -6.54 15.11 -4.54
CA ILE A 124 -6.84 14.38 -3.29
C ILE A 124 -6.45 15.21 -2.08
N TRP A 125 -5.35 15.99 -2.16
CA TRP A 125 -4.98 16.97 -1.15
C TRP A 125 -6.08 18.03 -0.99
N ASP A 126 -6.63 18.53 -2.09
CA ASP A 126 -7.72 19.48 -2.09
C ASP A 126 -9.00 18.88 -1.49
N GLU A 127 -9.33 17.62 -1.78
CA GLU A 127 -10.45 16.91 -1.16
C GLU A 127 -10.26 16.72 0.36
N PHE A 128 -9.04 16.38 0.79
CA PHE A 128 -8.74 16.15 2.21
C PHE A 128 -8.73 17.43 3.04
N ASN A 129 -8.34 18.56 2.44
CA ASN A 129 -8.23 19.86 3.13
C ASN A 129 -9.48 20.74 2.99
N HIS A 130 -10.26 20.56 1.93
CA HIS A 130 -11.61 21.13 1.83
C HIS A 130 -12.60 20.06 2.27
N GLY A 131 -12.59 19.73 3.56
CA GLY A 131 -13.68 18.97 4.17
C GLY A 131 -15.00 19.62 3.74
N SER A 132 -15.89 18.81 3.16
CA SER A 132 -17.20 19.21 2.62
C SER A 132 -17.72 20.44 3.34
N GLU A 133 -17.90 21.56 2.62
CA GLU A 133 -18.62 22.70 3.19
C GLU A 133 -19.94 22.16 3.80
N PRO A 134 -20.28 22.54 5.05
CA PRO A 134 -21.45 22.00 5.74
C PRO A 134 -22.76 22.29 5.02
#